data_AF-K2ALS4-F1
#
_entry.id   AF-K2ALS4-F1
#
_cell.length_a   1.000
_cell.length_b   1.000
_cell.length_c   1.000
_cell.angle_alpha   90.00
_cell.angle_beta   90.00
_cell.angle_gamma   90.00
#
_symmetry.space_group_name_H-M   'P 1'
#
loop_
_entity.id
_entity.type
_entity.pdbx_description
1 polymer ?
#
loop_
_entity_poly.entity_id
_entity_poly.type
_entity_poly.pdbx_seq_one_letter_code
_entity_poly.pdbx_strand_id
1 'polypeptide(L)'
;MTMPTPKTAVPTKEAGLGYPTIEGLLETESFDKINNSFNEAYKKLEKIAADSDSGLKKKRSASKAMQAYELTTELLNELLKIKYQIVQMREAEAKGKTKK
;
A
#
# COMPACT_ATOMS: atom_id res chain seq x y z
N MET A 1 2.16 -19.36 -49.50
CA MET A 1 1.64 -19.98 -48.27
C MET A 1 2.37 -19.36 -47.10
N THR A 2 1.73 -18.45 -46.36
CA THR A 2 2.28 -17.89 -45.12
C THR A 2 1.18 -17.93 -44.07
N MET A 3 1.35 -18.83 -43.11
CA MET A 3 0.45 -18.99 -41.97
C MET A 3 0.57 -17.77 -41.03
N PRO A 4 -0.54 -17.18 -40.56
CA PRO A 4 -0.49 -16.19 -39.49
C PRO A 4 -0.29 -16.89 -38.13
N THR A 5 0.70 -16.44 -37.36
CA THR A 5 1.00 -16.90 -36.00
C THR A 5 -0.07 -16.46 -35.00
N PRO A 6 -0.39 -17.29 -33.98
CA PRO A 6 -1.43 -16.98 -33.01
C PRO A 6 -0.98 -15.84 -32.07
N LYS A 7 -1.81 -14.80 -31.94
CA LYS A 7 -1.69 -13.77 -30.91
C LYS A 7 -1.78 -14.44 -29.54
N THR A 8 -0.67 -14.42 -28.79
CA THR A 8 -0.58 -14.84 -27.40
C THR A 8 -1.62 -14.06 -26.59
N ALA A 9 -2.63 -14.75 -26.07
CA ALA A 9 -3.62 -14.18 -25.19
C ALA A 9 -2.90 -13.74 -23.90
N VAL A 10 -2.90 -12.42 -23.63
CA VAL A 10 -2.46 -11.88 -22.35
C VAL A 10 -3.48 -12.34 -21.31
N PRO A 11 -3.09 -13.05 -20.24
CA PRO A 11 -4.05 -13.49 -19.24
C PRO A 11 -4.60 -12.25 -18.55
N THR A 12 -5.86 -11.93 -18.83
CA THR A 12 -6.64 -10.94 -18.08
C THR A 12 -6.75 -11.48 -16.66
N LYS A 13 -5.89 -11.00 -15.75
CA LYS A 13 -6.09 -11.22 -14.32
C LYS A 13 -7.51 -10.78 -14.00
N GLU A 14 -8.32 -11.72 -13.53
CA GLU A 14 -9.67 -11.45 -13.08
C GLU A 14 -9.62 -10.26 -12.11
N ALA A 15 -10.43 -9.25 -12.39
CA ALA A 15 -10.61 -8.09 -11.54
C ALA A 15 -11.37 -8.52 -10.29
N GLY A 16 -10.67 -9.17 -9.37
CA GLY A 16 -11.16 -9.37 -8.01
C GLY A 16 -11.44 -7.99 -7.40
N LEU A 17 -12.60 -7.85 -6.74
CA LEU A 17 -13.01 -6.63 -6.04
C LEU A 17 -12.10 -6.30 -4.83
N GLY A 18 -11.12 -7.16 -4.51
CA GLY A 18 -10.16 -7.00 -3.42
C GLY A 18 -8.87 -6.31 -3.84
N TYR A 19 -7.98 -6.13 -2.87
CA TYR A 19 -6.66 -5.52 -3.07
C TYR A 19 -5.57 -6.54 -2.74
N PRO A 20 -5.33 -7.54 -3.62
CA PRO A 20 -4.53 -8.72 -3.29
C PRO A 20 -3.11 -8.40 -2.83
N THR A 21 -2.52 -7.35 -3.39
CA THR A 21 -1.20 -6.88 -2.96
C THR A 21 -1.23 -6.31 -1.54
N ILE A 22 -2.25 -5.51 -1.20
CA ILE A 22 -2.39 -4.90 0.13
C ILE A 22 -2.76 -5.95 1.16
N GLU A 23 -3.66 -6.87 0.83
CA GLU A 23 -4.03 -8.01 1.66
C GLU A 23 -2.80 -8.87 1.98
N GLY A 24 -1.99 -9.22 0.98
CA GLY A 24 -0.77 -9.99 1.22
C GLY A 24 0.25 -9.26 2.12
N LEU A 25 0.34 -7.94 2.02
CA LEU A 25 1.20 -7.13 2.90
C LEU A 25 0.66 -7.12 4.34
N LEU A 26 -0.66 -7.00 4.51
CA LEU A 26 -1.28 -7.05 5.82
C LEU A 26 -1.16 -8.44 6.45
N GLU A 27 -1.25 -9.51 5.66
CA GLU A 27 -1.11 -10.89 6.15
C GLU A 27 0.33 -11.18 6.60
N THR A 28 1.30 -10.89 5.73
CA THR A 28 2.73 -11.17 5.96
C THR A 28 3.42 -10.14 6.85
N GLU A 29 2.81 -8.97 7.02
CA GLU A 29 3.37 -7.81 7.71
C GLU A 29 4.74 -7.35 7.16
N SER A 30 5.05 -7.74 5.92
CA SER A 30 6.31 -7.43 5.24
C SER A 30 6.22 -6.09 4.51
N PHE A 31 6.38 -4.98 5.25
CA PHE A 31 6.31 -3.63 4.68
C PHE A 31 7.66 -3.05 4.22
N ASP A 32 8.78 -3.77 4.40
CA ASP A 32 10.13 -3.23 4.16
C ASP A 32 10.31 -2.63 2.77
N LYS A 33 9.83 -3.31 1.73
CA LYS A 33 9.95 -2.83 0.35
C LYS A 33 9.18 -1.54 0.13
N ILE A 34 7.99 -1.42 0.70
CA ILE A 34 7.17 -0.20 0.60
C ILE A 34 7.79 0.91 1.42
N ASN A 35 8.20 0.63 2.65
CA ASN A 35 8.86 1.58 3.54
C ASN A 35 10.12 2.15 2.88
N ASN A 36 10.96 1.31 2.27
CA ASN A 36 12.15 1.75 1.54
C ASN A 36 11.79 2.65 0.36
N SER A 37 10.82 2.23 -0.46
CA SER A 37 10.36 3.03 -1.60
C SER A 37 9.77 4.38 -1.17
N PHE A 38 8.98 4.40 -0.10
CA PHE A 38 8.36 5.61 0.44
C PHE A 38 9.43 6.54 0.99
N ASN A 39 10.38 6.02 1.79
CA ASN A 39 11.48 6.81 2.34
C ASN A 39 12.34 7.47 1.26
N GLU A 40 12.69 6.73 0.20
CA GLU A 40 13.47 7.29 -0.91
C GLU A 40 12.70 8.39 -1.66
N ALA A 41 11.42 8.16 -1.96
CA ALA A 41 10.58 9.14 -2.64
C ALA A 41 10.35 10.38 -1.78
N TYR A 42 10.06 10.19 -0.50
CA TYR A 42 9.81 11.26 0.47
C TYR A 42 11.03 12.16 0.61
N LYS A 43 12.23 11.60 0.77
CA LYS A 43 13.49 12.37 0.81
C LYS A 43 13.72 13.21 -0.45
N LYS A 44 13.33 12.71 -1.63
CA LYS A 44 13.43 13.48 -2.87
C LYS A 44 12.42 14.63 -2.91
N LEU A 45 11.19 14.39 -2.45
CA LEU A 45 10.15 15.42 -2.39
C LEU A 45 10.49 16.51 -1.37
N GLU A 46 11.03 16.13 -0.21
CA GLU A 46 11.49 17.05 0.82
C GLU A 46 12.57 17.99 0.28
N LYS A 47 13.55 17.46 -0.47
CA LYS A 47 14.56 18.27 -1.16
C LYS A 47 13.92 19.26 -2.14
N ILE A 48 12.94 18.84 -2.95
CA ILE A 48 12.26 19.72 -3.91
C ILE A 48 11.42 20.79 -3.20
N ALA A 49 10.79 20.46 -2.07
CA ALA A 49 9.99 21.40 -1.30
C ALA A 49 10.87 22.47 -0.63
N ALA A 50 12.04 22.08 -0.11
CA ALA A 50 12.98 22.95 0.58
C ALA A 50 13.90 23.76 -0.35
N ASP A 51 14.17 23.27 -1.57
CA ASP A 51 15.06 23.90 -2.55
C ASP A 51 14.61 25.32 -2.93
N SER A 52 15.41 26.34 -2.65
CA SER A 52 15.10 27.75 -2.96
C SER A 52 14.85 27.99 -4.45
N ASP A 53 15.51 27.23 -5.33
CA ASP A 53 15.54 27.46 -6.78
C ASP A 53 14.38 26.75 -7.50
N SER A 54 13.71 25.84 -6.81
CA SER A 54 12.51 25.19 -7.30
C SER A 54 11.31 26.14 -7.39
N GLY A 55 10.69 26.22 -8.57
CA GLY A 55 9.53 27.08 -8.80
C GLY A 55 8.33 26.74 -7.89
N LEU A 56 7.54 27.76 -7.53
CA LEU A 56 6.43 27.65 -6.56
C LEU A 56 5.44 26.51 -6.84
N LYS A 57 5.12 26.25 -8.11
CA LYS A 57 4.24 25.14 -8.50
C LYS A 57 4.83 23.78 -8.11
N LYS A 58 6.14 23.56 -8.35
CA LYS A 58 6.84 22.32 -8.01
C LYS A 58 6.87 22.11 -6.50
N LYS A 59 7.17 23.16 -5.73
CA LYS A 59 7.14 23.11 -4.26
C LYS A 59 5.77 22.69 -3.71
N ARG A 60 4.69 23.33 -4.19
CA ARG A 60 3.33 22.98 -3.78
C ARG A 60 2.95 21.54 -4.15
N SER A 61 3.32 21.09 -5.35
CA SER A 61 3.11 19.70 -5.75
C SER A 61 3.88 18.72 -4.88
N ALA A 62 5.13 19.05 -4.52
CA ALA A 62 5.94 18.23 -3.63
C ALA A 62 5.33 18.12 -2.23
N SER A 63 4.91 19.25 -1.63
CA SER A 63 4.22 19.24 -0.33
C SER A 63 2.92 18.43 -0.35
N LYS A 64 2.11 18.54 -1.41
CA LYS A 64 0.89 17.73 -1.57
C LYS A 64 1.20 16.24 -1.68
N ALA A 65 2.25 15.87 -2.42
CA ALA A 65 2.67 14.48 -2.53
C ALA A 65 3.12 13.93 -1.18
N MET A 66 3.91 14.70 -0.41
CA MET A 66 4.32 14.33 0.94
C MET A 66 3.13 14.08 1.87
N GLN A 67 2.12 14.96 1.86
CA GLN A 67 0.87 14.76 2.62
C GLN A 67 0.12 13.48 2.22
N ALA A 68 0.07 13.17 0.92
CA ALA A 68 -0.55 11.93 0.45
C ALA A 68 0.21 10.68 0.95
N TYR A 69 1.54 10.75 1.04
CA TYR A 69 2.37 9.67 1.60
C TYR A 69 2.09 9.46 3.10
N GLU A 70 1.97 10.54 3.87
CA GLU A 70 1.62 10.50 5.29
C GLU A 70 0.25 9.82 5.49
N LEU A 71 -0.77 10.29 4.78
CA LEU A 71 -2.13 9.70 4.82
C LEU A 71 -2.15 8.22 4.43
N THR A 72 -1.36 7.84 3.43
CA THR A 72 -1.28 6.44 3.00
C THR A 72 -0.65 5.56 4.09
N THR A 73 0.37 6.07 4.76
CA THR A 73 1.04 5.36 5.88
C THR A 73 0.09 5.22 7.07
N GLU A 74 -0.65 6.28 7.39
CA GLU A 74 -1.69 6.25 8.42
C GLU A 74 -2.77 5.21 8.10
N LEU A 75 -3.26 5.17 6.86
CA LEU A 75 -4.24 4.18 6.41
C LEU A 75 -3.73 2.74 6.59
N LEU A 76 -2.47 2.45 6.22
CA LEU A 76 -1.88 1.12 6.41
C LEU A 76 -1.81 0.75 7.89
N ASN A 77 -1.46 1.69 8.77
CA ASN A 77 -1.43 1.47 10.20
C ASN A 77 -2.84 1.20 10.77
N GLU A 78 -3.87 1.91 10.31
CA GLU A 78 -5.25 1.64 10.72
C GLU A 78 -5.74 0.27 10.27
N LEU A 79 -5.37 -0.16 9.05
CA LEU A 79 -5.68 -1.51 8.58
C LEU A 79 -5.04 -2.59 9.47
N LEU A 80 -3.80 -2.38 9.93
CA LEU A 80 -3.14 -3.29 10.87
C LEU A 80 -3.85 -3.31 12.24
N LYS A 81 -4.24 -2.14 12.77
CA LYS A 81 -4.99 -2.08 14.03
C LYS A 81 -6.30 -2.85 13.94
N ILE A 82 -7.04 -2.67 12.85
CA ILE A 82 -8.29 -3.40 12.61
C ILE A 82 -8.03 -4.91 12.51
N LYS A 83 -6.98 -5.34 11.79
CA LYS A 83 -6.56 -6.75 11.74
C LYS A 83 -6.37 -7.32 13.15
N TYR A 84 -5.61 -6.62 14.00
CA TYR A 84 -5.35 -7.08 15.36
C TYR A 84 -6.59 -7.14 16.23
N GLN A 85 -7.48 -6.14 16.14
CA GLN A 85 -8.76 -6.15 16.84
C GLN A 85 -9.60 -7.38 16.46
N ILE A 86 -9.70 -7.69 15.17
CA ILE A 86 -10.43 -8.86 14.68
C ILE A 86 -9.82 -10.16 15.22
N VAL A 87 -8.50 -10.30 15.22
CA VAL A 87 -7.82 -11.50 15.76
C VAL A 87 -8.12 -11.65 17.26
N GLN A 88 -8.00 -10.58 18.04
CA GLN A 88 -8.30 -10.61 19.47
C GLN A 88 -9.75 -11.00 19.77
N MET A 89 -10.71 -10.46 19.01
CA MET A 89 -12.12 -10.83 19.13
C MET A 89 -12.34 -12.32 18.85
N ARG A 90 -11.74 -12.86 17.79
CA ARG A 90 -11.84 -14.30 17.45
C ARG A 90 -11.23 -15.18 18.53
N GLU A 91 -10.10 -14.79 19.10
CA GLU A 91 -9.50 -15.53 20.22
C GLU A 91 -10.37 -15.49 21.48
N ALA A 92 -11.00 -14.36 21.78
CA ALA A 92 -11.91 -14.22 22.91
C ALA A 92 -13.16 -15.11 22.74
N GLU A 93 -13.74 -15.15 21.54
CA GLU A 93 -14.86 -16.03 21.21
C GLU A 93 -14.48 -17.52 21.33
N ALA A 94 -13.30 -17.90 20.86
CA ALA A 94 -12.80 -19.26 20.97
C ALA A 94 -12.66 -19.68 22.44
N LYS A 95 -12.06 -18.83 23.28
CA LYS A 95 -11.91 -19.06 24.73
C LYS A 95 -13.25 -19.08 25.48
N GLY A 96 -14.24 -18.32 25.03
CA GLY A 96 -15.59 -18.31 25.59
C GLY A 96 -16.39 -19.59 25.29
N LYS A 97 -16.14 -20.24 24.14
CA LYS A 97 -16.79 -21.51 23.75
C LYS A 97 -16.22 -22.73 24.48
N THR A 98 -14.98 -22.69 24.96
CA THR A 98 -14.36 -23.82 25.69
C THR A 98 -14.83 -23.96 27.15
N LYS A 99 -15.55 -22.96 27.70
CA LYS A 99 -16.03 -22.95 29.09
C LYS A 99 -17.51 -23.30 29.27
N LYS A 100 -18.18 -23.83 28.25
CA LYS A 100 -19.60 -24.23 28.31
C LYS A 100 -19.77 -25.73 28.10
#